data_AF-A0A9E3PKZ6-F1
#
_entry.id   AF-A0A9E3PKZ6-F1
#
_cell.length_a   1.000
_cell.length_b   1.000
_cell.length_c   1.000
_cell.angle_alpha   90.00
_cell.angle_beta   90.00
_cell.angle_gamma   90.00
#
_symmetry.space_group_name_H-M   'P 1'
#
loop_
_entity.id
_entity.type
_entity.pdbx_description
1 polymer ?
#
loop_
_entity_poly.entity_id
_entity_poly.type
_entity_poly.pdbx_seq_one_letter_code
_entity_poly.pdbx_strand_id
1 'polypeptide(L)'
;MRVIDINCHLRGITAHTSSAGALAGPAQRHSDEYHIANQRTNSQTTLGFLGIGIPVAVIGIVSALNPAHAQSGATPYYSANDGGTPQTNSDGKGAIGKFSIAAGAGTVATSELSSALGYSVTVNGAKASAFGANSTADGAETAAFGYKSKAFAASATALGALTEATGLAATAVGANSSAAGEAATSVGFMAKATGFRANAVGTFSEASGAGALALGTDANASIDNSVALGAASITNGTQTATSAGTTTYASATIAGQTYGYAAGAAVGVVSVGSAGAERRIQNVAAGLVTATSTDAINGSQLYAGISNLQVQINNLTNTGGGSSGGGSGGDPGLSQQVGQNTADIAGLQGRMDRITTDMNTGFATLRSEMTKKEKLANAGIASAAAIGMIRYDDRPGKFSTGSAITSHRRQAAISVGAGYTSESGNWRFSAAGAFSPTNWKAEATVGASATYTWN
;
A
#
# COMPACT_ATOMS: atom_id res chain seq x y z
N MET A 1 -33.91 28.68 35.89
CA MET A 1 -32.46 28.71 36.22
C MET A 1 -31.77 28.95 34.88
N ARG A 2 -31.50 30.19 34.42
CA ARG A 2 -30.38 31.09 34.82
C ARG A 2 -29.12 30.23 35.01
N VAL A 3 -28.06 30.31 34.22
CA VAL A 3 -27.19 31.45 33.81
C VAL A 3 -26.31 30.87 32.65
N ILE A 4 -26.25 31.42 31.42
CA ILE A 4 -25.41 32.57 30.97
C ILE A 4 -23.92 32.23 31.11
N ASP A 5 -23.11 32.05 30.06
CA ASP A 5 -22.30 33.04 29.30
C ASP A 5 -21.20 32.20 28.57
N ILE A 6 -20.52 32.53 27.45
CA ILE A 6 -20.08 33.80 26.85
C ILE A 6 -19.68 33.53 25.38
N ASN A 7 -19.95 34.53 24.52
CA ASN A 7 -19.24 35.04 23.33
C ASN A 7 -17.93 34.33 22.86
N CYS A 8 -17.60 34.26 21.56
CA CYS A 8 -17.54 35.40 20.63
C CYS A 8 -17.35 35.00 19.14
N HIS A 9 -18.08 35.71 18.26
CA HIS A 9 -17.71 36.28 16.94
C HIS A 9 -17.19 35.38 15.78
N LEU A 10 -17.99 35.19 14.70
CA LEU A 10 -18.13 36.05 13.47
C LEU A 10 -16.93 35.88 12.50
N ARG A 11 -16.98 35.71 11.18
CA ARG A 11 -17.91 35.61 10.01
C ARG A 11 -17.02 34.96 8.91
N GLY A 12 -17.46 34.37 7.80
CA GLY A 12 -18.75 34.21 7.15
C GLY A 12 -18.47 33.60 5.78
N ILE A 13 -19.36 32.75 5.27
CA ILE A 13 -19.41 32.35 3.87
C ILE A 13 -20.89 32.31 3.50
N THR A 14 -21.31 33.22 2.63
CA THR A 14 -22.67 33.30 2.09
C THR A 14 -22.75 32.50 0.79
N ALA A 15 -23.89 31.85 0.66
CA ALA A 15 -24.31 30.85 -0.31
C ALA A 15 -24.62 31.36 -1.73
N HIS A 16 -24.78 30.39 -2.65
CA HIS A 16 -25.97 30.09 -3.49
C HIS A 16 -25.51 29.48 -4.83
N THR A 17 -25.70 28.20 -5.17
CA THR A 17 -26.89 27.34 -5.41
C THR A 17 -27.74 27.67 -6.65
N SER A 18 -27.83 26.69 -7.57
CA SER A 18 -29.01 26.23 -8.37
C SER A 18 -28.53 25.13 -9.35
N SER A 19 -28.81 23.82 -9.16
CA SER A 19 -29.99 22.99 -9.56
C SER A 19 -30.46 23.23 -11.01
N ALA A 20 -30.42 22.34 -12.02
CA ALA A 20 -30.67 20.90 -12.22
C ALA A 20 -31.93 20.65 -13.10
N GLY A 21 -31.76 19.84 -14.16
CA GLY A 21 -32.80 19.12 -14.94
C GLY A 21 -33.05 19.66 -16.37
N ALA A 22 -33.25 18.88 -17.45
CA ALA A 22 -33.10 17.45 -17.74
C ALA A 22 -33.23 17.23 -19.28
N LEU A 23 -32.52 16.23 -19.82
CA LEU A 23 -32.86 15.30 -20.92
C LEU A 23 -33.42 15.79 -22.28
N ALA A 24 -32.66 15.56 -23.37
CA ALA A 24 -33.02 14.73 -24.55
C ALA A 24 -32.02 14.96 -25.72
N GLY A 25 -31.49 13.88 -26.33
CA GLY A 25 -30.70 13.90 -27.58
C GLY A 25 -31.58 13.98 -28.86
N PRO A 26 -31.05 13.76 -30.09
CA PRO A 26 -29.79 13.10 -30.43
C PRO A 26 -28.89 13.82 -31.45
N ALA A 27 -27.74 13.20 -31.70
CA ALA A 27 -26.67 13.57 -32.61
C ALA A 27 -27.08 13.79 -34.08
N GLN A 28 -26.45 14.79 -34.71
CA GLN A 28 -26.29 14.88 -36.16
C GLN A 28 -24.80 15.10 -36.49
N ARG A 29 -24.31 14.24 -37.38
CA ARG A 29 -23.02 14.34 -38.09
C ARG A 29 -22.96 15.68 -38.82
N HIS A 30 -21.82 16.37 -38.81
CA HIS A 30 -21.53 17.37 -39.83
C HIS A 30 -20.47 16.83 -40.76
N SER A 31 -20.93 16.50 -41.95
CA SER A 31 -20.18 16.16 -43.15
C SER A 31 -19.42 17.37 -43.69
N ASP A 32 -18.34 17.06 -44.40
CA ASP A 32 -17.57 17.96 -45.25
C ASP A 32 -18.47 18.74 -46.23
N GLU A 33 -18.24 20.05 -46.36
CA GLU A 33 -18.45 20.77 -47.62
C GLU A 33 -17.66 22.10 -47.63
N TYR A 34 -16.53 22.09 -48.34
CA TYR A 34 -15.83 23.29 -48.79
C TYR A 34 -16.71 24.00 -49.83
N HIS A 35 -17.25 25.18 -49.50
CA HIS A 35 -17.84 26.07 -50.49
C HIS A 35 -16.78 27.03 -51.03
N ILE A 36 -16.32 26.77 -52.26
CA ILE A 36 -15.61 27.74 -53.10
C ILE A 36 -16.65 28.68 -53.69
N ALA A 37 -16.77 29.90 -53.16
CA ALA A 37 -17.57 30.95 -53.77
C ALA A 37 -16.82 31.56 -54.96
N ASN A 38 -17.26 31.21 -56.17
CA ASN A 38 -16.90 31.84 -57.42
C ASN A 38 -17.60 33.20 -57.54
N GLN A 39 -16.91 34.30 -57.25
CA GLN A 39 -17.40 35.64 -57.59
C GLN A 39 -16.65 36.18 -58.83
N ARG A 40 -17.34 36.14 -59.96
CA ARG A 40 -17.02 36.95 -61.14
C ARG A 40 -17.30 38.41 -60.81
N THR A 41 -16.27 39.24 -60.73
CA THR A 41 -16.40 40.71 -60.78
C THR A 41 -16.16 41.19 -62.21
N ASN A 42 -17.26 41.34 -62.97
CA ASN A 42 -17.32 42.28 -64.07
C ASN A 42 -17.91 43.59 -63.52
N SER A 43 -17.09 44.64 -63.44
CA SER A 43 -17.60 46.00 -63.45
C SER A 43 -16.63 46.86 -64.22
N GLN A 44 -17.06 47.31 -65.40
CA GLN A 44 -16.40 48.37 -66.14
C GLN A 44 -16.37 49.65 -65.30
N THR A 45 -15.24 50.33 -65.28
CA THR A 45 -15.19 51.76 -64.97
C THR A 45 -14.30 52.47 -65.99
N THR A 46 -15.00 53.26 -66.79
CA THR A 46 -14.55 54.23 -67.78
C THR A 46 -13.57 55.23 -67.17
N LEU A 47 -12.49 55.51 -67.90
CA LEU A 47 -11.55 56.61 -67.66
C LEU A 47 -12.28 57.96 -67.69
N GLY A 48 -12.19 58.71 -66.59
CA GLY A 48 -12.58 60.12 -66.50
C GLY A 48 -11.60 60.85 -65.59
N PHE A 49 -10.71 61.65 -66.20
CA PHE A 49 -9.83 62.56 -65.47
C PHE A 49 -10.64 63.70 -64.84
N LEU A 50 -10.51 63.89 -63.53
CA LEU A 50 -10.64 65.22 -62.91
C LEU A 50 -9.66 65.29 -61.74
N GLY A 51 -8.70 66.21 -61.86
CA GLY A 51 -7.54 66.28 -60.98
C GLY A 51 -7.84 66.83 -59.60
N ILE A 52 -7.18 66.27 -58.59
CA ILE A 52 -6.61 66.97 -57.43
C ILE A 52 -5.41 66.14 -56.98
N GLY A 53 -4.23 66.76 -56.89
CA GLY A 53 -2.97 66.06 -56.64
C GLY A 53 -2.79 65.63 -55.19
N ILE A 54 -2.46 64.36 -54.99
CA ILE A 54 -1.66 63.83 -53.86
C ILE A 54 -0.92 62.58 -54.39
N PRO A 55 0.42 62.55 -54.51
CA PRO A 55 1.12 61.31 -54.82
C PRO A 55 1.29 60.50 -53.53
N VAL A 56 0.44 59.49 -53.33
CA VAL A 56 0.69 58.47 -52.32
C VAL A 56 1.70 57.48 -52.90
N ALA A 57 2.88 57.46 -52.30
CA ALA A 57 3.98 56.54 -52.57
C ALA A 57 3.57 55.10 -52.24
N VAL A 58 2.96 54.41 -53.21
CA VAL A 58 2.86 52.93 -53.24
C VAL A 58 3.16 52.48 -54.66
N ILE A 59 4.40 52.72 -55.11
CA ILE A 59 4.94 52.12 -56.35
C ILE A 59 6.36 51.67 -56.02
N GLY A 60 6.48 50.44 -55.52
CA GLY A 60 7.76 49.76 -55.31
C GLY A 60 7.73 48.26 -55.58
N ILE A 61 6.55 47.63 -55.58
CA ILE A 61 6.43 46.17 -55.70
C ILE A 61 5.79 45.75 -57.04
N VAL A 62 5.14 46.67 -57.77
CA VAL A 62 4.44 46.35 -59.04
C VAL A 62 5.33 46.48 -60.29
N SER A 63 6.48 47.15 -60.21
CA SER A 63 7.37 47.36 -61.39
C SER A 63 8.17 46.13 -61.82
N ALA A 64 8.20 45.06 -61.03
CA ALA A 64 8.88 43.81 -61.37
C ALA A 64 8.07 42.87 -62.28
N LEU A 65 6.81 43.22 -62.59
CA LEU A 65 5.90 42.41 -63.41
C LEU A 65 5.75 42.92 -64.85
N ASN A 66 6.53 43.92 -65.27
CA ASN A 66 6.49 44.41 -66.64
C ASN A 66 7.36 43.51 -67.56
N PRO A 67 6.78 42.79 -68.55
CA PRO A 67 7.52 41.84 -69.41
C PRO A 67 8.61 42.47 -70.28
N ALA A 68 8.72 43.81 -70.32
CA ALA A 68 9.74 44.54 -71.09
C ALA A 68 11.17 44.48 -70.51
N HIS A 69 11.38 43.95 -69.29
CA HIS A 69 12.72 43.82 -68.68
C HIS A 69 13.36 42.44 -68.86
N ALA A 70 12.71 41.53 -69.60
CA ALA A 70 13.26 40.23 -69.96
C ALA A 70 14.28 40.31 -71.11
N GLN A 71 15.02 41.41 -71.23
CA GLN A 71 16.23 41.46 -72.04
C GLN A 71 17.42 41.08 -71.15
N SER A 72 18.14 40.04 -71.56
CA SER A 72 19.46 39.65 -71.07
C SER A 72 20.32 40.88 -70.75
N GLY A 73 20.38 41.28 -69.47
CA GLY A 73 21.16 42.43 -68.98
C GLY A 73 20.47 43.35 -67.98
N ALA A 74 19.13 43.33 -67.83
CA ALA A 74 18.42 44.31 -66.99
C ALA A 74 18.24 43.92 -65.50
N THR A 75 18.49 42.66 -65.12
CA THR A 75 18.39 42.19 -63.73
C THR A 75 19.66 41.45 -63.32
N PRO A 76 20.69 42.14 -62.79
CA PRO A 76 22.07 41.62 -62.69
C PRO A 76 22.24 40.35 -61.84
N TYR A 77 21.23 39.95 -61.07
CA TYR A 77 21.28 38.80 -60.17
C TYR A 77 20.04 37.91 -60.23
N TYR A 78 19.27 37.95 -61.31
CA TYR A 78 18.11 37.09 -61.48
C TYR A 78 18.28 36.17 -62.69
N SER A 79 17.89 34.91 -62.54
CA SER A 79 17.89 33.93 -63.62
C SER A 79 16.80 32.88 -63.38
N ALA A 80 16.16 32.43 -64.46
CA ALA A 80 15.26 31.30 -64.48
C ALA A 80 15.61 30.43 -65.68
N ASN A 81 15.49 29.11 -65.53
CA ASN A 81 15.67 28.16 -66.61
C ASN A 81 14.36 27.38 -66.78
N ASP A 82 13.69 27.58 -67.92
CA ASP A 82 12.41 26.97 -68.27
C ASP A 82 12.55 25.58 -68.93
N GLY A 83 13.74 24.96 -68.85
CA GLY A 83 14.06 23.70 -69.51
C GLY A 83 14.90 23.84 -70.77
N GLY A 84 15.16 25.07 -71.22
CA GLY A 84 16.06 25.41 -72.32
C GLY A 84 17.55 25.45 -71.93
N THR A 85 18.34 26.20 -72.71
CA THR A 85 19.77 26.42 -72.44
C THR A 85 19.94 27.24 -71.16
N PRO A 86 20.73 26.80 -70.17
CA PRO A 86 20.95 27.54 -68.94
C PRO A 86 21.42 28.98 -69.19
N GLN A 87 20.79 29.94 -68.53
CA GLN A 87 21.19 31.35 -68.54
C GLN A 87 21.80 31.66 -67.17
N THR A 88 23.10 31.96 -67.12
CA THR A 88 23.72 32.48 -65.90
C THR A 88 23.35 33.96 -65.70
N ASN A 89 23.34 34.43 -64.46
CA ASN A 89 23.24 35.84 -64.12
C ASN A 89 24.56 36.59 -64.42
N SER A 90 24.66 37.87 -64.07
CA SER A 90 25.85 38.70 -64.35
C SER A 90 27.11 38.32 -63.55
N ASP A 91 27.00 37.48 -62.51
CA ASP A 91 28.15 36.95 -61.75
C ASP A 91 28.54 35.51 -62.14
N GLY A 92 27.95 34.98 -63.21
CA GLY A 92 28.24 33.64 -63.72
C GLY A 92 27.62 32.51 -62.89
N LYS A 93 26.75 32.82 -61.93
CA LYS A 93 25.90 31.85 -61.20
C LYS A 93 24.49 31.85 -61.78
N GLY A 94 23.52 31.25 -61.08
CA GLY A 94 22.12 31.29 -61.48
C GLY A 94 21.42 29.93 -61.58
N ALA A 95 20.30 29.94 -62.30
CA ALA A 95 19.42 28.81 -62.56
C ALA A 95 20.01 27.91 -63.65
N ILE A 96 20.73 26.86 -63.23
CA ILE A 96 21.35 25.88 -64.12
C ILE A 96 20.41 24.70 -64.37
N GLY A 97 19.70 24.25 -63.34
CA GLY A 97 18.77 23.12 -63.45
C GLY A 97 17.52 23.44 -64.28
N LYS A 98 16.88 22.43 -64.88
CA LYS A 98 15.63 22.62 -65.64
C LYS A 98 14.50 23.09 -64.74
N PHE A 99 13.62 23.96 -65.22
CA PHE A 99 12.50 24.51 -64.45
C PHE A 99 12.90 25.12 -63.09
N SER A 100 14.07 25.77 -63.02
CA SER A 100 14.63 26.32 -61.79
C SER A 100 14.66 27.84 -61.76
N ILE A 101 14.78 28.41 -60.56
CA ILE A 101 14.90 29.85 -60.30
C ILE A 101 16.07 30.13 -59.36
N ALA A 102 16.88 31.15 -59.68
CA ALA A 102 17.92 31.67 -58.81
C ALA A 102 17.86 33.21 -58.79
N ALA A 103 17.67 33.78 -57.60
CA ALA A 103 17.53 35.21 -57.40
C ALA A 103 18.44 35.73 -56.27
N GLY A 104 19.39 36.57 -56.65
CA GLY A 104 20.31 37.33 -55.81
C GLY A 104 21.79 36.97 -56.05
N ALA A 105 22.70 37.83 -55.56
CA ALA A 105 24.12 37.74 -55.87
C ALA A 105 24.76 36.46 -55.31
N GLY A 106 25.55 35.77 -56.14
CA GLY A 106 26.21 34.52 -55.81
C GLY A 106 25.27 33.31 -55.63
N THR A 107 23.98 33.43 -55.97
CA THR A 107 23.00 32.35 -55.81
C THR A 107 23.05 31.37 -56.98
N VAL A 108 22.96 30.07 -56.69
CA VAL A 108 22.98 29.01 -57.71
C VAL A 108 21.95 27.93 -57.41
N ALA A 109 21.21 27.53 -58.45
CA ALA A 109 20.22 26.46 -58.43
C ALA A 109 20.59 25.44 -59.52
N THR A 110 21.24 24.34 -59.14
CA THR A 110 21.90 23.43 -60.11
C THR A 110 21.02 22.30 -60.63
N SER A 111 19.92 22.00 -59.95
CA SER A 111 19.10 20.81 -60.21
C SER A 111 17.68 21.13 -60.66
N GLU A 112 17.00 20.14 -61.25
CA GLU A 112 15.64 20.29 -61.76
C GLU A 112 14.65 20.75 -60.69
N LEU A 113 13.72 21.64 -61.03
CA LEU A 113 12.65 22.16 -60.16
C LEU A 113 13.18 22.82 -58.88
N SER A 114 14.42 23.30 -58.88
CA SER A 114 15.04 23.92 -57.70
C SER A 114 14.80 25.42 -57.59
N SER A 115 14.77 25.94 -56.36
CA SER A 115 14.54 27.38 -56.08
C SER A 115 15.56 27.93 -55.10
N ALA A 116 16.38 28.90 -55.53
CA ALA A 116 17.39 29.57 -54.70
C ALA A 116 17.12 31.08 -54.61
N LEU A 117 16.93 31.63 -53.40
CA LEU A 117 16.67 33.07 -53.23
C LEU A 117 17.44 33.68 -52.06
N GLY A 118 18.24 34.72 -52.29
CA GLY A 118 18.98 35.44 -51.25
C GLY A 118 20.37 35.89 -51.67
N TYR A 119 21.36 35.74 -50.80
CA TYR A 119 22.76 36.05 -51.07
C TYR A 119 23.62 34.81 -50.89
N SER A 120 24.42 34.42 -51.89
CA SER A 120 25.28 33.23 -51.83
C SER A 120 24.53 31.94 -51.44
N VAL A 121 23.32 31.76 -51.97
CA VAL A 121 22.49 30.56 -51.75
C VAL A 121 22.90 29.46 -52.70
N THR A 122 22.97 28.22 -52.21
CA THR A 122 23.31 27.05 -53.04
C THR A 122 22.21 26.01 -52.95
N VAL A 123 21.64 25.63 -54.08
CA VAL A 123 20.69 24.51 -54.17
C VAL A 123 21.21 23.48 -55.15
N ASN A 124 21.57 22.31 -54.64
CA ASN A 124 22.04 21.17 -55.44
C ASN A 124 21.01 20.04 -55.55
N GLY A 125 20.01 20.00 -54.68
CA GLY A 125 18.97 18.99 -54.73
C GLY A 125 17.93 19.21 -55.83
N ALA A 126 17.49 18.13 -56.48
CA ALA A 126 16.30 18.19 -57.34
C ALA A 126 15.05 18.48 -56.50
N LYS A 127 14.15 19.34 -56.98
CA LYS A 127 12.95 19.82 -56.27
C LYS A 127 13.25 20.47 -54.91
N ALA A 128 14.50 20.85 -54.66
CA ALA A 128 14.91 21.47 -53.41
C ALA A 128 14.73 22.98 -53.45
N SER A 129 14.54 23.59 -52.28
CA SER A 129 14.43 25.04 -52.17
C SER A 129 15.28 25.58 -51.02
N ALA A 130 16.01 26.67 -51.27
CA ALA A 130 16.74 27.40 -50.24
C ALA A 130 16.49 28.92 -50.31
N PHE A 131 16.32 29.52 -49.14
CA PHE A 131 16.01 30.93 -48.97
C PHE A 131 16.80 31.55 -47.81
N GLY A 132 17.44 32.70 -48.04
CA GLY A 132 18.20 33.44 -47.03
C GLY A 132 19.71 33.32 -47.20
N ALA A 133 20.46 34.32 -46.74
CA ALA A 133 21.88 34.43 -47.04
C ALA A 133 22.70 33.20 -46.58
N ASN A 134 23.54 32.68 -47.47
CA ASN A 134 24.38 31.50 -47.26
C ASN A 134 23.62 30.21 -46.90
N SER A 135 22.34 30.10 -47.25
CA SER A 135 21.58 28.86 -47.10
C SER A 135 22.00 27.82 -48.15
N THR A 136 21.90 26.54 -47.78
CA THR A 136 22.27 25.40 -48.63
C THR A 136 21.21 24.31 -48.58
N ALA A 137 20.76 23.85 -49.74
CA ALA A 137 19.85 22.71 -49.89
C ALA A 137 20.47 21.70 -50.87
N ASP A 138 21.16 20.70 -50.33
CA ASP A 138 21.94 19.72 -51.11
C ASP A 138 21.16 18.44 -51.44
N GLY A 139 20.29 18.00 -50.54
CA GLY A 139 19.47 16.80 -50.74
C GLY A 139 18.30 17.04 -51.69
N ALA A 140 17.86 16.01 -52.42
CA ALA A 140 16.63 16.10 -53.20
C ALA A 140 15.42 16.38 -52.29
N GLU A 141 14.44 17.14 -52.79
CA GLU A 141 13.18 17.44 -52.08
C GLU A 141 13.38 18.12 -50.71
N THR A 142 14.47 18.89 -50.57
CA THR A 142 14.80 19.59 -49.32
C THR A 142 14.26 21.01 -49.25
N ALA A 143 14.17 21.53 -48.03
CA ALA A 143 13.77 22.90 -47.71
C ALA A 143 14.78 23.52 -46.73
N ALA A 144 15.50 24.57 -47.13
CA ALA A 144 16.44 25.30 -46.26
C ALA A 144 16.08 26.80 -46.20
N PHE A 145 15.51 27.24 -45.08
CA PHE A 145 15.02 28.61 -44.92
C PHE A 145 15.69 29.29 -43.72
N GLY A 146 16.50 30.33 -43.97
CA GLY A 146 17.17 31.12 -42.95
C GLY A 146 18.66 31.33 -43.22
N TYR A 147 19.26 32.32 -42.54
CA TYR A 147 20.69 32.62 -42.65
C TYR A 147 21.55 31.39 -42.30
N LYS A 148 22.37 30.91 -43.22
CA LYS A 148 23.20 29.69 -43.05
C LYS A 148 22.41 28.43 -42.67
N SER A 149 21.13 28.34 -43.04
CA SER A 149 20.37 27.08 -42.91
C SER A 149 20.92 26.03 -43.88
N LYS A 150 20.96 24.76 -43.45
CA LYS A 150 21.48 23.63 -44.24
C LYS A 150 20.53 22.45 -44.20
N ALA A 151 20.00 22.06 -45.35
CA ALA A 151 19.27 20.81 -45.54
C ALA A 151 20.10 19.89 -46.47
N PHE A 152 20.80 18.90 -45.89
CA PHE A 152 21.85 18.17 -46.60
C PHE A 152 21.38 16.84 -47.20
N ALA A 153 20.57 16.07 -46.47
CA ALA A 153 20.07 14.78 -46.95
C ALA A 153 18.69 14.90 -47.61
N ALA A 154 18.30 13.90 -48.41
CA ALA A 154 17.04 13.94 -49.13
C ALA A 154 15.83 14.11 -48.19
N SER A 155 14.83 14.86 -48.64
CA SER A 155 13.59 15.19 -47.91
C SER A 155 13.82 15.92 -46.56
N ALA A 156 15.02 16.42 -46.30
CA ALA A 156 15.32 17.16 -45.07
C ALA A 156 14.76 18.59 -45.10
N THR A 157 14.32 19.08 -43.94
CA THR A 157 13.80 20.44 -43.74
C THR A 157 14.59 21.15 -42.66
N ALA A 158 15.21 22.29 -42.99
CA ALA A 158 15.93 23.17 -42.07
C ALA A 158 15.30 24.57 -42.08
N LEU A 159 14.74 24.99 -40.95
CA LEU A 159 14.04 26.26 -40.78
C LEU A 159 14.61 27.05 -39.60
N GLY A 160 15.31 28.15 -39.88
CA GLY A 160 15.94 29.01 -38.90
C GLY A 160 17.37 29.40 -39.27
N ALA A 161 17.93 30.36 -38.53
CA ALA A 161 19.32 30.75 -38.73
C ALA A 161 20.26 29.67 -38.17
N LEU A 162 21.29 29.28 -38.93
CA LEU A 162 22.30 28.29 -38.54
C LEU A 162 21.72 26.89 -38.24
N THR A 163 20.53 26.60 -38.76
CA THR A 163 19.84 25.31 -38.58
C THR A 163 20.42 24.25 -39.50
N GLU A 164 20.59 23.03 -39.01
CA GLU A 164 21.18 21.92 -39.78
C GLU A 164 20.29 20.66 -39.73
N ALA A 165 19.71 20.29 -40.86
CA ALA A 165 19.03 19.01 -41.06
C ALA A 165 19.90 18.12 -41.95
N THR A 166 20.69 17.24 -41.34
CA THR A 166 21.69 16.41 -42.02
C THR A 166 21.28 14.95 -42.16
N GLY A 167 20.31 14.48 -41.38
CA GLY A 167 19.74 13.14 -41.53
C GLY A 167 18.72 13.05 -42.69
N LEU A 168 18.61 11.86 -43.30
CA LEU A 168 17.58 11.57 -44.31
C LEU A 168 16.19 11.84 -43.72
N ALA A 169 15.33 12.58 -44.43
CA ALA A 169 14.01 12.99 -43.97
C ALA A 169 13.99 13.70 -42.60
N ALA A 170 15.11 14.29 -42.16
CA ALA A 170 15.19 14.98 -40.89
C ALA A 170 14.54 16.37 -40.94
N THR A 171 13.98 16.82 -39.83
CA THR A 171 13.39 18.15 -39.69
C THR A 171 14.05 18.90 -38.54
N ALA A 172 14.68 20.04 -38.83
CA ALA A 172 15.26 20.94 -37.84
C ALA A 172 14.58 22.30 -37.93
N VAL A 173 14.06 22.80 -36.81
CA VAL A 173 13.33 24.07 -36.70
C VAL A 173 13.83 24.86 -35.49
N GLY A 174 14.25 26.10 -35.70
CA GLY A 174 14.78 26.99 -34.67
C GLY A 174 16.26 27.28 -34.86
N ALA A 175 16.70 28.46 -34.41
CA ALA A 175 18.07 28.88 -34.61
C ALA A 175 19.07 27.91 -33.95
N ASN A 176 20.13 27.54 -34.68
CA ASN A 176 21.12 26.55 -34.25
C ASN A 176 20.56 25.15 -33.91
N SER A 177 19.33 24.82 -34.29
CA SER A 177 18.82 23.44 -34.13
C SER A 177 19.54 22.49 -35.09
N SER A 178 19.69 21.22 -34.67
CA SER A 178 20.37 20.18 -35.44
C SER A 178 19.56 18.88 -35.41
N ALA A 179 19.15 18.39 -36.58
CA ALA A 179 18.53 17.08 -36.74
C ALA A 179 19.45 16.22 -37.62
N ALA A 180 20.26 15.38 -36.96
CA ALA A 180 21.33 14.61 -37.60
C ALA A 180 20.99 13.13 -37.79
N GLY A 181 20.06 12.59 -36.98
CA GLY A 181 19.56 11.23 -37.18
C GLY A 181 18.63 11.13 -38.39
N GLU A 182 18.59 9.98 -39.05
CA GLU A 182 17.57 9.69 -40.06
C GLU A 182 16.18 9.76 -39.43
N ALA A 183 15.25 10.43 -40.11
CA ALA A 183 13.90 10.76 -39.66
C ALA A 183 13.85 11.43 -38.27
N ALA A 184 14.93 12.11 -37.87
CA ALA A 184 14.98 12.84 -36.61
C ALA A 184 14.29 14.20 -36.72
N THR A 185 13.71 14.66 -35.61
CA THR A 185 13.07 15.96 -35.50
C THR A 185 13.69 16.78 -34.37
N SER A 186 14.20 17.96 -34.66
CA SER A 186 14.64 18.94 -33.66
C SER A 186 13.85 20.24 -33.78
N VAL A 187 13.25 20.70 -32.68
CA VAL A 187 12.44 21.92 -32.64
C VAL A 187 12.81 22.73 -31.41
N GLY A 188 13.46 23.89 -31.59
CA GLY A 188 13.86 24.79 -30.51
C GLY A 188 15.24 25.40 -30.74
N PHE A 189 15.56 26.46 -30.00
CA PHE A 189 16.90 27.05 -30.04
C PHE A 189 17.93 26.03 -29.54
N MET A 190 18.93 25.73 -30.36
CA MET A 190 19.97 24.73 -30.04
C MET A 190 19.43 23.33 -29.67
N ALA A 191 18.22 22.96 -30.13
CA ALA A 191 17.69 21.61 -29.97
C ALA A 191 18.47 20.61 -30.85
N LYS A 192 18.73 19.40 -30.35
CA LYS A 192 19.61 18.43 -31.00
C LYS A 192 18.99 17.03 -31.01
N ALA A 193 18.67 16.52 -32.19
CA ALA A 193 18.19 15.16 -32.39
C ALA A 193 19.19 14.36 -33.24
N THR A 194 20.01 13.51 -32.60
CA THR A 194 21.06 12.74 -33.28
C THR A 194 20.76 11.25 -33.42
N GLY A 195 19.85 10.71 -32.62
CA GLY A 195 19.45 9.31 -32.72
C GLY A 195 18.58 9.05 -33.96
N PHE A 196 18.61 7.83 -34.49
CA PHE A 196 17.67 7.37 -35.53
C PHE A 196 16.23 7.55 -35.04
N ARG A 197 15.38 8.28 -35.78
CA ARG A 197 13.99 8.60 -35.42
C ARG A 197 13.83 9.33 -34.07
N ALA A 198 14.88 10.01 -33.59
CA ALA A 198 14.85 10.75 -32.34
C ALA A 198 14.11 12.09 -32.46
N ASN A 199 13.50 12.55 -31.37
CA ASN A 199 12.73 13.79 -31.33
C ASN A 199 13.21 14.67 -30.17
N ALA A 200 13.74 15.85 -30.45
CA ALA A 200 14.18 16.84 -29.46
C ALA A 200 13.34 18.12 -29.60
N VAL A 201 12.48 18.40 -28.64
CA VAL A 201 11.54 19.52 -28.67
C VAL A 201 11.73 20.38 -27.43
N GLY A 202 12.28 21.57 -27.59
CA GLY A 202 12.62 22.50 -26.51
C GLY A 202 14.00 23.10 -26.69
N THR A 203 14.22 24.27 -26.11
CA THR A 203 15.53 24.94 -26.12
C THR A 203 16.58 24.06 -25.41
N PHE A 204 17.73 23.83 -26.05
CA PHE A 204 18.79 22.92 -25.55
C PHE A 204 18.35 21.47 -25.30
N SER A 205 17.19 21.04 -25.80
CA SER A 205 16.79 19.63 -25.70
C SER A 205 17.73 18.74 -26.52
N GLU A 206 18.04 17.55 -26.01
CA GLU A 206 18.89 16.58 -26.69
C GLU A 206 18.26 15.18 -26.69
N ALA A 207 18.01 14.64 -27.88
CA ALA A 207 17.56 13.26 -28.07
C ALA A 207 18.60 12.50 -28.89
N SER A 208 19.42 11.68 -28.22
CA SER A 208 20.53 10.94 -28.82
C SER A 208 20.31 9.44 -28.91
N GLY A 209 19.38 8.88 -28.12
CA GLY A 209 18.95 7.49 -28.27
C GLY A 209 18.08 7.26 -29.52
N ALA A 210 18.14 6.06 -30.10
CA ALA A 210 17.28 5.67 -31.21
C ALA A 210 15.81 5.62 -30.77
N GLY A 211 14.93 6.30 -31.51
CA GLY A 211 13.50 6.42 -31.16
C GLY A 211 13.23 7.19 -29.87
N ALA A 212 14.21 7.91 -29.32
CA ALA A 212 14.07 8.65 -28.08
C ALA A 212 13.27 9.96 -28.27
N LEU A 213 12.65 10.44 -27.19
CA LEU A 213 11.94 11.73 -27.15
C LEU A 213 12.44 12.57 -25.97
N ALA A 214 13.01 13.74 -26.26
CA ALA A 214 13.30 14.78 -25.28
C ALA A 214 12.31 15.94 -25.48
N LEU A 215 11.41 16.14 -24.52
CA LEU A 215 10.38 17.19 -24.56
C LEU A 215 10.52 18.14 -23.37
N GLY A 216 11.09 19.32 -23.60
CA GLY A 216 11.30 20.37 -22.60
C GLY A 216 12.67 21.03 -22.73
N THR A 217 12.81 22.22 -22.16
CA THR A 217 14.11 22.92 -22.09
C THR A 217 15.12 22.07 -21.33
N ASP A 218 16.33 21.87 -21.87
CA ASP A 218 17.38 21.03 -21.30
C ASP A 218 16.99 19.55 -21.06
N ALA A 219 15.89 19.07 -21.66
CA ALA A 219 15.54 17.65 -21.57
C ALA A 219 16.57 16.79 -22.32
N ASN A 220 17.02 15.68 -21.73
CA ASN A 220 18.03 14.80 -22.30
C ASN A 220 17.55 13.34 -22.35
N ALA A 221 17.25 12.85 -23.55
CA ALA A 221 16.84 11.48 -23.83
C ALA A 221 17.96 10.74 -24.59
N SER A 222 18.90 10.17 -23.84
CA SER A 222 20.10 9.50 -24.38
C SER A 222 19.97 7.98 -24.49
N ILE A 223 18.85 7.42 -24.04
CA ILE A 223 18.59 5.98 -24.05
C ILE A 223 17.60 5.64 -25.15
N ASP A 224 17.87 4.56 -25.88
CA ASP A 224 16.98 4.07 -26.94
C ASP A 224 15.55 3.88 -26.40
N ASN A 225 14.58 4.19 -27.26
CA ASN A 225 13.14 4.08 -27.02
C ASN A 225 12.64 4.75 -25.73
N SER A 226 13.41 5.70 -25.17
CA SER A 226 13.09 6.35 -23.90
C SER A 226 12.59 7.79 -24.07
N VAL A 227 11.92 8.31 -23.05
CA VAL A 227 11.29 9.63 -23.05
C VAL A 227 11.80 10.45 -21.86
N ALA A 228 12.41 11.60 -22.11
CA ALA A 228 12.62 12.66 -21.12
C ALA A 228 11.49 13.69 -21.25
N LEU A 229 10.59 13.72 -20.27
CA LEU A 229 9.37 14.54 -20.27
C LEU A 229 9.46 15.66 -19.24
N GLY A 230 9.53 16.90 -19.70
CA GLY A 230 9.65 18.10 -18.89
C GLY A 230 11.06 18.70 -18.90
N ALA A 231 11.15 19.96 -18.46
CA ALA A 231 12.42 20.68 -18.43
C ALA A 231 13.46 19.97 -17.54
N ALA A 232 14.71 19.87 -18.00
CA ALA A 232 15.82 19.19 -17.32
C ALA A 232 15.53 17.73 -16.91
N SER A 233 14.55 17.08 -17.55
CA SER A 233 14.33 15.64 -17.38
C SER A 233 15.41 14.84 -18.08
N ILE A 234 15.89 13.76 -17.46
CA ILE A 234 17.00 12.96 -17.97
C ILE A 234 16.60 11.49 -17.94
N THR A 235 16.74 10.77 -19.05
CA THR A 235 16.59 9.31 -19.09
C THR A 235 17.87 8.64 -18.57
N ASN A 236 17.75 7.69 -17.65
CA ASN A 236 18.87 6.87 -17.19
C ASN A 236 18.62 5.40 -17.56
N GLY A 237 19.50 4.83 -18.39
CA GLY A 237 19.38 3.46 -18.88
C GLY A 237 20.00 2.42 -17.95
N THR A 238 20.89 2.86 -17.05
CA THR A 238 21.62 2.00 -16.12
C THR A 238 20.80 1.81 -14.86
N GLN A 239 20.77 0.58 -14.35
CA GLN A 239 20.23 0.31 -13.01
C GLN A 239 21.08 1.06 -11.96
N THR A 240 20.43 1.92 -11.19
CA THR A 240 21.00 2.58 -10.02
C THR A 240 20.29 2.07 -8.76
N ALA A 241 20.76 2.48 -7.58
CA ALA A 241 20.05 2.21 -6.33
C ALA A 241 18.61 2.75 -6.30
N THR A 242 18.26 3.66 -7.21
CA THR A 242 16.97 4.36 -7.26
C THR A 242 16.20 4.14 -8.56
N SER A 243 16.73 3.36 -9.52
CA SER A 243 16.08 3.09 -10.81
C SER A 243 16.53 1.74 -11.38
N ALA A 244 15.61 0.96 -11.96
CA ALA A 244 15.99 -0.23 -12.72
C ALA A 244 16.52 0.08 -14.13
N GLY A 245 16.44 1.33 -14.58
CA GLY A 245 16.76 1.71 -15.96
C GLY A 245 15.94 0.90 -16.96
N THR A 246 16.61 0.37 -17.98
CA THR A 246 15.99 -0.51 -19.01
C THR A 246 16.07 -2.00 -18.68
N THR A 247 16.62 -2.36 -17.51
CA THR A 247 16.79 -3.76 -17.12
C THR A 247 15.50 -4.35 -16.57
N THR A 248 15.35 -5.68 -16.69
CA THR A 248 14.21 -6.39 -16.09
C THR A 248 14.23 -6.25 -14.57
N TYR A 249 13.14 -5.74 -14.00
CA TYR A 249 12.95 -5.62 -12.55
C TYR A 249 11.85 -6.58 -12.06
N ALA A 250 12.17 -7.87 -12.03
CA ALA A 250 11.19 -8.93 -11.79
C ALA A 250 10.89 -9.22 -10.32
N SER A 251 11.72 -8.76 -9.38
CA SER A 251 11.50 -9.02 -7.96
C SER A 251 12.33 -8.10 -7.06
N ALA A 252 11.89 -7.95 -5.81
CA ALA A 252 12.72 -7.39 -4.73
C ALA A 252 12.61 -8.24 -3.46
N THR A 253 13.72 -8.31 -2.71
CA THR A 253 13.76 -8.97 -1.41
C THR A 253 13.68 -7.95 -0.30
N ILE A 254 12.62 -7.99 0.50
CA ILE A 254 12.38 -7.07 1.62
C ILE A 254 12.32 -7.90 2.89
N ALA A 255 13.22 -7.62 3.84
CA ALA A 255 13.33 -8.34 5.11
C ALA A 255 13.41 -9.87 4.96
N GLY A 256 14.14 -10.36 3.94
CA GLY A 256 14.33 -11.79 3.67
C GLY A 256 13.24 -12.44 2.82
N GLN A 257 12.11 -11.76 2.59
CA GLN A 257 11.02 -12.26 1.74
C GLN A 257 11.15 -11.70 0.32
N THR A 258 11.11 -12.57 -0.69
CA THR A 258 11.17 -12.19 -2.10
C THR A 258 9.77 -11.96 -2.65
N TYR A 259 9.53 -10.76 -3.18
CA TYR A 259 8.29 -10.37 -3.85
C TYR A 259 8.53 -10.34 -5.35
N GLY A 260 7.79 -11.16 -6.10
CA GLY A 260 7.78 -11.13 -7.56
C GLY A 260 6.86 -10.03 -8.09
N TYR A 261 7.27 -9.39 -9.18
CA TYR A 261 6.51 -8.36 -9.88
C TYR A 261 6.17 -8.85 -11.30
N ALA A 262 5.10 -8.29 -11.87
CA ALA A 262 4.84 -8.44 -13.30
C ALA A 262 5.94 -7.71 -14.08
N ALA A 263 6.90 -8.43 -14.66
CA ALA A 263 7.99 -7.80 -15.40
C ALA A 263 8.40 -8.57 -16.65
N GLY A 264 8.44 -7.84 -17.77
CA GLY A 264 9.37 -8.07 -18.87
C GLY A 264 10.52 -7.05 -18.81
N ALA A 265 11.51 -7.18 -19.69
CA ALA A 265 12.50 -6.12 -19.89
C ALA A 265 11.81 -4.85 -20.39
N ALA A 266 12.11 -3.70 -19.79
CA ALA A 266 11.57 -2.43 -20.26
C ALA A 266 12.20 -2.10 -21.62
N VAL A 267 11.37 -1.81 -22.62
CA VAL A 267 11.85 -1.37 -23.95
C VAL A 267 12.56 -0.01 -23.85
N GLY A 268 12.14 0.82 -22.91
CA GLY A 268 12.70 2.14 -22.59
C GLY A 268 12.09 2.66 -21.29
N VAL A 269 12.50 3.86 -20.87
CA VAL A 269 11.98 4.51 -19.66
C VAL A 269 11.32 5.84 -19.99
N VAL A 270 10.29 6.21 -19.22
CA VAL A 270 9.75 7.58 -19.21
C VAL A 270 10.24 8.27 -17.95
N SER A 271 11.16 9.22 -18.10
CA SER A 271 11.65 10.06 -17.02
C SER A 271 10.88 11.38 -16.98
N VAL A 272 10.27 11.68 -15.83
CA VAL A 272 9.55 12.94 -15.59
C VAL A 272 10.39 13.97 -14.83
N GLY A 273 11.69 13.74 -14.67
CA GLY A 273 12.60 14.63 -13.95
C GLY A 273 14.05 14.15 -14.00
N SER A 274 14.83 14.58 -13.02
CA SER A 274 16.20 14.14 -12.80
C SER A 274 16.43 13.93 -11.30
N ALA A 275 17.54 13.32 -10.92
CA ALA A 275 17.84 13.05 -9.51
C ALA A 275 17.89 14.35 -8.70
N GLY A 276 17.10 14.43 -7.64
CA GLY A 276 16.94 15.63 -6.81
C GLY A 276 15.98 16.68 -7.38
N ALA A 277 15.42 16.44 -8.57
CA ALA A 277 14.43 17.28 -9.23
C ALA A 277 13.24 16.44 -9.73
N GLU A 278 12.79 15.52 -8.89
CA GLU A 278 11.67 14.63 -9.18
C GLU A 278 10.33 15.39 -9.25
N ARG A 279 9.42 14.89 -10.07
CA ARG A 279 8.06 15.46 -10.20
C ARG A 279 7.02 14.49 -9.67
N ARG A 280 6.00 15.02 -9.01
CA ARG A 280 4.78 14.27 -8.71
C ARG A 280 3.97 14.07 -10.00
N ILE A 281 3.48 12.85 -10.19
CA ILE A 281 2.48 12.55 -11.22
C ILE A 281 1.11 12.63 -10.56
N GLN A 282 0.24 13.52 -11.05
CA GLN A 282 -1.06 13.83 -10.44
C GLN A 282 -2.21 13.39 -11.34
N ASN A 283 -3.40 13.22 -10.76
CA ASN A 283 -4.61 12.75 -11.44
C ASN A 283 -4.50 11.33 -12.02
N VAL A 284 -3.76 10.46 -11.32
CA VAL A 284 -3.62 9.05 -11.67
C VAL A 284 -4.84 8.29 -11.14
N ALA A 285 -5.66 7.76 -12.04
CA ALA A 285 -6.76 6.86 -11.70
C ALA A 285 -6.23 5.59 -10.99
N ALA A 286 -7.09 4.87 -10.27
CA ALA A 286 -6.67 3.65 -9.60
C ALA A 286 -6.29 2.58 -10.64
N GLY A 287 -5.07 2.05 -10.56
CA GLY A 287 -4.60 0.96 -11.43
C GLY A 287 -5.20 -0.39 -11.02
N LEU A 288 -5.15 -1.39 -11.91
CA LEU A 288 -5.55 -2.74 -11.52
C LEU A 288 -4.57 -3.32 -10.49
N VAL A 289 -5.09 -3.91 -9.40
CA VAL A 289 -4.28 -4.57 -8.36
C VAL A 289 -4.37 -6.09 -8.54
N THR A 290 -3.56 -6.63 -9.44
CA THR A 290 -3.45 -8.06 -9.74
C THR A 290 -1.99 -8.47 -9.93
N ALA A 291 -1.67 -9.77 -9.87
CA ALA A 291 -0.29 -10.27 -9.96
C ALA A 291 0.40 -10.00 -11.32
N THR A 292 -0.37 -9.71 -12.38
CA THR A 292 0.13 -9.48 -13.74
C THR A 292 -0.06 -8.03 -14.21
N SER A 293 -0.57 -7.15 -13.35
CA SER A 293 -0.83 -5.74 -13.69
C SER A 293 0.49 -4.97 -13.87
N THR A 294 0.53 -4.10 -14.88
CA THR A 294 1.63 -3.15 -15.12
C THR A 294 1.14 -1.70 -14.99
N ASP A 295 -0.01 -1.49 -14.33
CA ASP A 295 -0.57 -0.15 -14.11
C ASP A 295 0.14 0.57 -12.98
N ALA A 296 0.20 1.90 -13.06
CA ALA A 296 0.61 2.72 -11.93
C ALA A 296 -0.43 2.64 -10.80
N ILE A 297 0.05 2.51 -9.55
CA ILE A 297 -0.80 2.65 -8.36
C ILE A 297 -0.87 4.10 -7.91
N ASN A 298 -2.03 4.54 -7.42
CA ASN A 298 -2.17 5.86 -6.81
C ASN A 298 -2.17 5.80 -5.27
N GLY A 299 -2.08 6.97 -4.62
CA GLY A 299 -2.01 7.06 -3.16
C GLY A 299 -3.24 6.49 -2.42
N SER A 300 -4.43 6.52 -3.03
CA SER A 300 -5.64 5.97 -2.40
C SER A 300 -5.60 4.44 -2.30
N GLN A 301 -5.01 3.76 -3.28
CA GLN A 301 -4.86 2.30 -3.27
C GLN A 301 -3.84 1.86 -2.21
N LEU A 302 -2.71 2.56 -2.13
CA LEU A 302 -1.72 2.30 -1.09
C LEU A 302 -2.29 2.55 0.30
N TYR A 303 -3.01 3.67 0.47
CA TYR A 303 -3.69 3.99 1.73
C TYR A 303 -4.71 2.90 2.13
N ALA A 304 -5.54 2.43 1.20
CA ALA A 304 -6.51 1.37 1.48
C ALA A 304 -5.83 0.05 1.89
N GLY A 305 -4.74 -0.34 1.22
CA GLY A 305 -3.96 -1.52 1.58
C GLY A 305 -3.32 -1.43 2.97
N ILE A 306 -2.68 -0.30 3.28
CA ILE A 306 -2.07 -0.06 4.59
C ILE A 306 -3.13 0.01 5.70
N SER A 307 -4.27 0.64 5.44
CA SER A 307 -5.36 0.72 6.41
C SER A 307 -5.91 -0.67 6.76
N ASN A 308 -6.10 -1.54 5.77
CA ASN A 308 -6.49 -2.94 5.99
C ASN A 308 -5.44 -3.71 6.79
N LEU A 309 -4.15 -3.53 6.49
CA LEU A 309 -3.06 -4.14 7.24
C LEU A 309 -3.05 -3.65 8.70
N GLN A 310 -3.27 -2.36 8.93
CA GLN A 310 -3.34 -1.79 10.28
C GLN A 310 -4.50 -2.38 11.09
N VAL A 311 -5.66 -2.63 10.47
CA VAL A 311 -6.76 -3.36 11.11
C VAL A 311 -6.35 -4.78 11.48
N GLN A 312 -5.65 -5.49 10.60
CA GLN A 312 -5.15 -6.84 10.89
C GLN A 312 -4.13 -6.86 12.04
N ILE A 313 -3.20 -5.89 12.08
CA ILE A 313 -2.24 -5.73 13.17
C ILE A 313 -2.98 -5.43 14.47
N ASN A 314 -3.94 -4.51 14.46
CA ASN A 314 -4.73 -4.18 15.64
C ASN A 314 -5.49 -5.40 16.16
N ASN A 315 -6.05 -6.23 15.25
CA ASN A 315 -6.67 -7.48 15.64
C ASN A 315 -5.66 -8.44 16.26
N LEU A 316 -4.46 -8.58 15.70
CA LEU A 316 -3.39 -9.41 16.27
C LEU A 316 -2.90 -8.89 17.63
N THR A 317 -2.76 -7.57 17.82
CA THR A 317 -2.43 -7.01 19.13
C THR A 317 -3.57 -7.19 20.14
N ASN A 318 -4.82 -7.16 19.68
CA ASN A 318 -5.98 -7.39 20.54
C ASN A 318 -6.20 -8.89 20.85
N THR A 319 -5.74 -9.81 19.98
CA THR A 319 -5.83 -11.27 20.22
C THR A 319 -4.53 -11.90 20.74
N GLY A 320 -3.41 -11.18 20.71
CA GLY A 320 -2.06 -11.68 21.05
C GLY A 320 -1.25 -10.77 21.99
N GLY A 321 -1.80 -9.63 22.42
CA GLY A 321 -1.19 -8.68 23.35
C GLY A 321 -1.49 -8.95 24.83
N GLY A 322 -1.80 -10.19 25.21
CA GLY A 322 -1.92 -10.61 26.60
C GLY A 322 -0.57 -10.83 27.29
N SER A 323 0.36 -9.87 27.23
CA SER A 323 1.50 -9.75 28.16
C SER A 323 2.38 -8.55 27.81
N SER A 324 1.94 -7.31 28.08
CA SER A 324 2.77 -6.24 28.67
C SER A 324 2.09 -4.88 28.49
N GLY A 325 1.58 -4.30 29.59
CA GLY A 325 1.17 -2.90 29.63
C GLY A 325 -0.20 -2.71 30.24
N GLY A 326 -0.25 -2.32 31.51
CA GLY A 326 -1.48 -2.05 32.24
C GLY A 326 -2.33 -0.96 31.57
N GLY A 327 -3.59 -1.31 31.32
CA GLY A 327 -4.59 -0.41 30.78
C GLY A 327 -5.94 -1.11 30.75
N SER A 328 -6.75 -0.81 31.77
CA SER A 328 -8.14 -1.19 32.01
C SER A 328 -8.96 -1.63 30.77
N GLY A 329 -9.04 -2.94 30.54
CA GLY A 329 -9.86 -3.54 29.48
C GLY A 329 -9.58 -5.02 29.33
N GLY A 330 -9.87 -5.81 30.37
CA GLY A 330 -9.58 -7.24 30.42
C GLY A 330 -10.38 -8.03 29.38
N ASP A 331 -9.66 -8.89 28.64
CA ASP A 331 -10.21 -9.86 27.70
C ASP A 331 -11.31 -10.73 28.38
N PRO A 332 -12.57 -10.69 27.92
CA PRO A 332 -13.68 -11.40 28.55
C PRO A 332 -13.49 -12.92 28.62
N GLY A 333 -12.69 -13.52 27.73
CA GLY A 333 -12.48 -14.97 27.69
C GLY A 333 -11.58 -15.45 28.83
N LEU A 334 -10.41 -14.82 28.98
CA LEU A 334 -9.47 -15.14 30.06
C LEU A 334 -10.01 -14.67 31.42
N SER A 335 -10.71 -13.53 31.48
CA SER A 335 -11.39 -13.08 32.69
C SER A 335 -12.48 -14.04 33.15
N GLN A 336 -13.22 -14.66 32.24
CA GLN A 336 -14.21 -15.69 32.58
C GLN A 336 -13.56 -17.00 33.01
N GLN A 337 -12.49 -17.42 32.34
CA GLN A 337 -11.77 -18.64 32.74
C GLN A 337 -11.09 -18.48 34.10
N VAL A 338 -10.46 -17.33 34.37
CA VAL A 338 -9.89 -17.00 35.69
C VAL A 338 -11.00 -16.84 36.73
N GLY A 339 -12.16 -16.27 36.37
CA GLY A 339 -13.33 -16.18 37.23
C GLY A 339 -13.87 -17.56 37.62
N GLN A 340 -13.99 -18.47 36.66
CA GLN A 340 -14.43 -19.85 36.88
C GLN A 340 -13.43 -20.62 37.75
N ASN A 341 -12.14 -20.53 37.43
CA ASN A 341 -11.09 -21.16 38.24
C ASN A 341 -11.07 -20.60 39.68
N THR A 342 -11.32 -19.30 39.86
CA THR A 342 -11.40 -18.67 41.19
C THR A 342 -12.61 -19.18 41.97
N ALA A 343 -13.77 -19.33 41.32
CA ALA A 343 -14.96 -19.91 41.92
C ALA A 343 -14.77 -21.39 42.28
N ASP A 344 -14.12 -22.16 41.41
CA ASP A 344 -13.81 -23.57 41.63
C ASP A 344 -12.83 -23.73 42.81
N ILE A 345 -11.79 -22.89 42.90
CA ILE A 345 -10.85 -22.85 44.03
C ILE A 345 -11.56 -22.48 45.33
N ALA A 346 -12.44 -21.47 45.32
CA ALA A 346 -13.24 -21.10 46.50
C ALA A 346 -14.18 -22.25 46.93
N GLY A 347 -14.77 -22.97 45.96
CA GLY A 347 -15.57 -24.16 46.21
C GLY A 347 -14.76 -25.31 46.82
N LEU A 348 -13.53 -25.53 46.33
CA LEU A 348 -12.58 -26.50 46.88
C LEU A 348 -12.17 -26.15 48.32
N GLN A 349 -11.89 -24.87 48.60
CA GLN A 349 -11.59 -24.39 49.96
C GLN A 349 -12.76 -24.64 50.92
N GLY A 350 -13.99 -24.29 50.52
CA GLY A 350 -15.17 -24.54 51.35
C GLY A 350 -15.43 -26.04 51.59
N ARG A 351 -15.06 -26.93 50.66
CA ARG A 351 -15.10 -28.38 50.88
C ARG A 351 -14.01 -28.84 51.85
N MET A 352 -12.81 -28.27 51.75
CA MET A 352 -11.68 -28.54 52.66
C MET A 352 -12.02 -28.19 54.12
N ASP A 353 -12.67 -27.04 54.32
CA ASP A 353 -13.07 -26.57 55.66
C ASP A 353 -14.14 -27.47 56.28
N ARG A 354 -15.11 -27.93 55.47
CA ARG A 354 -16.12 -28.91 55.92
C ARG A 354 -15.48 -30.24 56.29
N ILE A 355 -14.60 -30.78 55.45
CA ILE A 355 -13.86 -32.02 55.77
C ILE A 355 -13.09 -31.87 57.08
N THR A 356 -12.39 -30.75 57.27
CA THR A 356 -11.64 -30.47 58.50
C THR A 356 -12.56 -30.41 59.73
N THR A 357 -13.71 -29.76 59.59
CA THR A 357 -14.72 -29.63 60.67
C THR A 357 -15.34 -30.98 61.02
N ASP A 358 -15.71 -31.77 60.01
CA ASP A 358 -16.33 -33.09 60.17
C ASP A 358 -15.35 -34.06 60.83
N MET A 359 -14.07 -34.05 60.43
CA MET A 359 -13.03 -34.85 61.08
C MET A 359 -12.86 -34.47 62.55
N ASN A 360 -12.78 -33.17 62.86
CA ASN A 360 -12.63 -32.71 64.24
C ASN A 360 -13.81 -33.11 65.12
N THR A 361 -15.04 -32.96 64.59
CA THR A 361 -16.27 -33.36 65.27
C THR A 361 -16.35 -34.88 65.46
N GLY A 362 -15.95 -35.64 64.43
CA GLY A 362 -15.84 -37.09 64.47
C GLY A 362 -14.86 -37.57 65.54
N PHE A 363 -13.66 -36.99 65.60
CA PHE A 363 -12.67 -37.31 66.64
C PHE A 363 -13.12 -36.93 68.04
N ALA A 364 -13.80 -35.79 68.22
CA ALA A 364 -14.37 -35.40 69.52
C ALA A 364 -15.43 -36.40 70.00
N THR A 365 -16.31 -36.83 69.08
CA THR A 365 -17.33 -37.85 69.36
C THR A 365 -16.69 -39.19 69.72
N LEU A 366 -15.71 -39.65 68.94
CA LEU A 366 -14.98 -40.89 69.22
C LEU A 366 -14.28 -40.86 70.58
N ARG A 367 -13.61 -39.75 70.94
CA ARG A 367 -12.98 -39.59 72.26
C ARG A 367 -14.00 -39.67 73.40
N SER A 368 -15.17 -39.07 73.22
CA SER A 368 -16.26 -39.13 74.21
C SER A 368 -16.79 -40.56 74.38
N GLU A 369 -17.09 -41.26 73.28
CA GLU A 369 -17.56 -42.64 73.32
C GLU A 369 -16.51 -43.61 73.89
N MET A 370 -15.22 -43.43 73.55
CA MET A 370 -14.15 -44.23 74.17
C MET A 370 -14.11 -44.04 75.69
N THR A 371 -14.20 -42.79 76.16
CA THR A 371 -14.22 -42.48 77.61
C THR A 371 -15.44 -43.10 78.30
N LYS A 372 -16.60 -43.08 77.63
CA LYS A 372 -17.82 -43.74 78.11
C LYS A 372 -17.62 -45.25 78.23
N LYS A 373 -17.11 -45.91 77.18
CA LYS A 373 -16.86 -47.36 77.16
C LYS A 373 -15.79 -47.77 78.18
N GLU A 374 -14.77 -46.96 78.40
CA GLU A 374 -13.77 -47.21 79.44
C GLU A 374 -14.41 -47.18 80.83
N LYS A 375 -15.24 -46.17 81.14
CA LYS A 375 -15.98 -46.11 82.42
C LYS A 375 -16.92 -47.29 82.59
N LEU A 376 -17.60 -47.68 81.51
CA LEU A 376 -18.50 -48.84 81.50
C LEU A 376 -17.74 -50.14 81.79
N ALA A 377 -16.62 -50.37 81.11
CA ALA A 377 -15.77 -51.54 81.34
C ALA A 377 -15.22 -51.57 82.78
N ASN A 378 -14.76 -50.44 83.31
CA ASN A 378 -14.30 -50.34 84.70
C ASN A 378 -15.43 -50.62 85.71
N ALA A 379 -16.67 -50.21 85.42
CA ALA A 379 -17.86 -50.51 86.22
C ALA A 379 -18.21 -52.02 86.18
N GLY A 380 -18.09 -52.66 85.01
CA GLY A 380 -18.21 -54.12 84.88
C GLY A 380 -17.17 -54.88 85.70
N ILE A 381 -15.90 -54.45 85.66
CA ILE A 381 -14.82 -55.04 86.48
C ILE A 381 -15.10 -54.84 87.97
N ALA A 382 -15.52 -53.64 88.39
CA ALA A 382 -15.90 -53.38 89.78
C ALA A 382 -17.06 -54.29 90.24
N SER A 383 -18.04 -54.51 89.36
CA SER A 383 -19.20 -55.40 89.61
C SER A 383 -18.78 -56.85 89.81
N ALA A 384 -17.93 -57.36 88.92
CA ALA A 384 -17.39 -58.72 89.02
C ALA A 384 -16.54 -58.90 90.28
N ALA A 385 -15.69 -57.91 90.60
CA ALA A 385 -14.89 -57.92 91.81
C ALA A 385 -15.76 -57.88 93.07
N ALA A 386 -16.84 -57.08 93.09
CA ALA A 386 -17.79 -57.05 94.20
C ALA A 386 -18.47 -58.41 94.42
N ILE A 387 -18.96 -59.05 93.35
CA ILE A 387 -19.54 -60.40 93.41
C ILE A 387 -18.53 -61.41 93.96
N GLY A 388 -17.27 -61.34 93.51
CA GLY A 388 -16.20 -62.24 93.95
C GLY A 388 -15.82 -62.10 95.44
N MET A 389 -16.21 -61.01 96.10
CA MET A 389 -15.94 -60.77 97.51
C MET A 389 -17.06 -61.24 98.44
N ILE A 390 -18.21 -61.67 97.88
CA ILE A 390 -19.31 -62.20 98.68
C ILE A 390 -18.93 -63.58 99.23
N ARG A 391 -19.04 -63.75 100.54
CA ARG A 391 -18.79 -65.01 101.24
C ARG A 391 -20.12 -65.67 101.60
N TYR A 392 -20.24 -66.96 101.35
CA TYR A 392 -21.43 -67.76 101.68
C TYR A 392 -21.12 -68.75 102.81
N ASP A 393 -22.15 -69.19 103.52
CA ASP A 393 -22.02 -70.21 104.56
C ASP A 393 -21.97 -71.60 103.93
N ASP A 394 -20.86 -72.31 104.12
CA ASP A 394 -20.60 -73.63 103.53
C ASP A 394 -21.23 -74.80 104.31
N ARG A 395 -22.01 -74.54 105.36
CA ARG A 395 -22.62 -75.60 106.18
C ARG A 395 -23.81 -76.28 105.46
N PRO A 396 -23.95 -77.62 105.54
CA PRO A 396 -25.04 -78.34 104.87
C PRO A 396 -26.44 -77.86 105.29
N GLY A 397 -27.33 -77.70 104.31
CA GLY A 397 -28.72 -77.28 104.50
C GLY A 397 -28.92 -75.80 104.83
N LYS A 398 -27.87 -74.97 104.81
CA LYS A 398 -27.97 -73.53 105.09
C LYS A 398 -28.13 -72.70 103.83
N PHE A 399 -29.06 -71.76 103.90
CA PHE A 399 -29.18 -70.64 102.98
C PHE A 399 -28.46 -69.43 103.59
N SER A 400 -27.66 -68.73 102.78
CA SER A 400 -26.91 -67.55 103.22
C SER A 400 -27.05 -66.43 102.19
N THR A 401 -27.03 -65.19 102.68
CA THR A 401 -27.03 -63.99 101.85
C THR A 401 -25.82 -63.14 102.21
N GLY A 402 -25.21 -62.50 101.22
CA GLY A 402 -24.11 -61.59 101.46
C GLY A 402 -24.17 -60.37 100.57
N SER A 403 -23.46 -59.33 100.98
CA SER A 403 -23.33 -58.08 100.24
C SER A 403 -21.88 -57.62 100.26
N ALA A 404 -21.41 -57.07 99.16
CA ALA A 404 -20.07 -56.51 99.08
C ALA A 404 -20.05 -55.21 98.27
N ILE A 405 -19.12 -54.33 98.59
CA ILE A 405 -18.89 -53.06 97.90
C ILE A 405 -17.44 -53.08 97.41
N THR A 406 -17.21 -52.69 96.16
CA THR A 406 -15.86 -52.63 95.58
C THR A 406 -15.68 -51.38 94.75
N SER A 407 -14.44 -50.90 94.66
CA SER A 407 -14.05 -49.77 93.82
C SER A 407 -12.93 -50.19 92.88
N HIS A 408 -13.04 -49.85 91.59
CA HIS A 408 -11.99 -50.05 90.59
C HIS A 408 -11.89 -48.82 89.68
N ARG A 409 -10.69 -48.22 89.59
CA ARG A 409 -10.38 -47.06 88.72
C ARG A 409 -11.50 -45.99 88.70
N ARG A 410 -11.94 -45.55 89.89
CA ARG A 410 -12.99 -44.54 90.13
C ARG A 410 -14.43 -44.96 89.78
N GLN A 411 -14.70 -46.23 89.53
CA GLN A 411 -16.07 -46.78 89.50
C GLN A 411 -16.31 -47.61 90.75
N ALA A 412 -17.51 -47.51 91.33
CA ALA A 412 -17.91 -48.29 92.50
C ALA A 412 -19.03 -49.25 92.12
N ALA A 413 -19.02 -50.43 92.74
CA ALA A 413 -20.02 -51.46 92.57
C ALA A 413 -20.55 -51.92 93.92
N ILE A 414 -21.85 -52.18 93.99
CA ILE A 414 -22.51 -52.80 95.12
C ILE A 414 -23.07 -54.13 94.63
N SER A 415 -22.85 -55.19 95.39
CA SER A 415 -23.31 -56.52 95.05
C SER A 415 -24.11 -57.13 96.19
N VAL A 416 -25.07 -57.95 95.82
CA VAL A 416 -25.89 -58.77 96.71
C VAL A 416 -25.99 -60.17 96.10
N GLY A 417 -25.93 -61.18 96.94
CA GLY A 417 -26.00 -62.55 96.48
C GLY A 417 -26.54 -63.48 97.54
N ALA A 418 -27.00 -64.63 97.07
CA ALA A 418 -27.49 -65.71 97.89
C ALA A 418 -26.78 -67.01 97.50
N GLY A 419 -26.46 -67.82 98.51
CA GLY A 419 -25.82 -69.12 98.35
C GLY A 419 -26.55 -70.18 99.17
N TYR A 420 -26.62 -71.39 98.63
CA TYR A 420 -27.19 -72.55 99.29
C TYR A 420 -26.26 -73.75 99.13
N THR A 421 -25.98 -74.42 100.25
CA THR A 421 -25.27 -75.69 100.27
C THR A 421 -26.27 -76.81 100.55
N SER A 422 -26.32 -77.81 99.68
CA SER A 422 -27.22 -78.96 99.82
C SER A 422 -27.03 -79.68 101.16
N GLU A 423 -28.08 -80.36 101.65
CA GLU A 423 -28.03 -81.12 102.91
C GLU A 423 -26.96 -82.22 102.91
N SER A 424 -26.64 -82.76 101.73
CA SER A 424 -25.54 -83.72 101.55
C SER A 424 -24.14 -83.11 101.65
N GLY A 425 -24.02 -81.77 101.59
CA GLY A 425 -22.73 -81.05 101.54
C GLY A 425 -22.04 -81.07 100.17
N ASN A 426 -22.47 -81.92 99.23
CA ASN A 426 -21.75 -82.14 97.98
C ASN A 426 -22.05 -81.10 96.89
N TRP A 427 -23.26 -80.53 96.87
CA TRP A 427 -23.63 -79.45 95.94
C TRP A 427 -23.65 -78.09 96.64
N ARG A 428 -23.07 -77.09 95.98
CA ARG A 428 -23.16 -75.67 96.33
C ARG A 428 -23.72 -74.89 95.15
N PHE A 429 -24.73 -74.08 95.40
CA PHE A 429 -25.31 -73.15 94.44
C PHE A 429 -25.10 -71.73 94.94
N SER A 430 -24.70 -70.81 94.06
CA SER A 430 -24.67 -69.39 94.39
C SER A 430 -25.18 -68.56 93.23
N ALA A 431 -25.86 -67.46 93.55
CA ALA A 431 -26.28 -66.46 92.57
C ALA A 431 -26.05 -65.08 93.18
N ALA A 432 -25.45 -64.19 92.42
CA ALA A 432 -25.15 -62.84 92.84
C ALA A 432 -25.45 -61.84 91.72
N GLY A 433 -25.94 -60.68 92.10
CA GLY A 433 -26.07 -59.51 91.26
C GLY A 433 -25.18 -58.39 91.79
N ALA A 434 -24.58 -57.64 90.88
CA ALA A 434 -23.90 -56.39 91.18
C ALA A 434 -24.48 -55.26 90.36
N PHE A 435 -24.47 -54.09 90.96
CA PHE A 435 -24.93 -52.83 90.39
C PHE A 435 -23.81 -51.80 90.49
N SER A 436 -23.45 -51.21 89.35
CA SER A 436 -22.46 -50.13 89.26
C SER A 436 -23.05 -48.92 88.55
N PRO A 437 -23.30 -47.80 89.26
CA PRO A 437 -23.74 -46.57 88.63
C PRO A 437 -22.56 -45.85 87.97
N THR A 438 -22.72 -45.47 86.70
CA THR A 438 -21.87 -44.44 86.05
C THR A 438 -22.71 -43.19 85.80
N ASN A 439 -22.07 -42.03 85.58
CA ASN A 439 -22.74 -40.73 85.43
C ASN A 439 -23.82 -40.67 84.34
N TRP A 440 -23.86 -41.61 83.40
CA TRP A 440 -24.77 -41.60 82.25
C TRP A 440 -25.48 -42.95 82.00
N LYS A 441 -25.12 -44.00 82.73
CA LYS A 441 -25.73 -45.34 82.62
C LYS A 441 -25.41 -46.16 83.86
N ALA A 442 -26.36 -46.93 84.37
CA ALA A 442 -26.08 -47.93 85.38
C ALA A 442 -25.92 -49.31 84.73
N GLU A 443 -24.96 -50.11 85.20
CA GLU A 443 -24.80 -51.50 84.77
C GLU A 443 -25.15 -52.45 85.89
N ALA A 444 -25.89 -53.50 85.52
CA ALA A 444 -26.17 -54.63 86.36
C ALA A 444 -25.46 -55.86 85.77
N THR A 445 -24.68 -56.55 86.59
CA THR A 445 -24.07 -57.83 86.26
C THR A 445 -24.71 -58.90 87.13
N VAL A 446 -25.12 -60.02 86.55
CA VAL A 446 -25.62 -61.17 87.31
C VAL A 446 -24.78 -62.38 86.97
N GLY A 447 -24.48 -63.19 87.98
CA GLY A 447 -23.75 -64.43 87.83
C GLY A 447 -24.36 -65.49 88.74
N ALA A 448 -24.38 -66.72 88.27
CA ALA A 448 -24.75 -67.88 89.07
C ALA A 448 -23.75 -69.00 88.83
N SER A 449 -23.53 -69.82 89.86
CA SER A 449 -22.65 -70.98 89.80
C SER A 449 -23.25 -72.16 90.54
N ALA A 450 -22.89 -73.36 90.09
CA ALA A 450 -23.17 -74.61 90.75
C ALA A 450 -21.86 -75.40 90.80
N THR A 451 -21.45 -75.82 91.99
CA THR A 451 -20.20 -76.55 92.21
C THR A 451 -20.52 -77.85 92.92
N TYR A 452 -19.97 -78.95 92.42
CA TYR A 452 -20.02 -80.26 93.07
C TYR A 452 -18.64 -80.60 93.63
N THR A 453 -18.60 -81.08 94.87
CA THR A 453 -17.36 -81.57 95.51
C THR A 453 -17.49 -83.07 95.74
N TRP A 454 -16.54 -83.86 95.23
CA TRP A 454 -16.38 -85.27 95.59
C TRP A 454 -15.32 -85.38 96.69
N ASN A 455 -15.51 -86.31 97.63
CA ASN A 455 -14.50 -86.68 98.62
C ASN A 455 -13.62 -87.82 98.10
#